data_AF-A0A6B2SST8-F1
#
_entry.id   AF-A0A6B2SST8-F1
#
_cell.length_a   1.000
_cell.length_b   1.000
_cell.length_c   1.000
_cell.angle_alpha   90.00
_cell.angle_beta   90.00
_cell.angle_gamma   90.00
#
_symmetry.space_group_name_H-M   'P 1'
#
loop_
_entity.id
_entity.type
_entity.pdbx_description
1 polymer ?
#
loop_
_entity_poly.entity_id
_entity_poly.type
_entity_poly.pdbx_seq_one_letter_code
_entity_poly.pdbx_strand_id
1 'polypeptide(L)'
;DAPAVARLRAAGAVIIGKTTTSEYGWSAATLSRTAPPTANPYAPHLTAGGSSGGAAAAVATQLGEGALATDGAGSIRIPAAFCGVAGYKPSYGRVPYVPNGVDRLAHQGTLARTVTDAAALAAVIA
;
A
#
# COMPACT_ATOMS: atom_id res chain seq x y z
N ASP A 1 0.84 -9.48 -14.82
CA ASP A 1 0.96 -9.04 -13.42
C ASP A 1 2.27 -8.29 -13.20
N ALA A 2 2.27 -7.26 -12.36
CA ALA A 2 3.52 -6.69 -11.84
C ALA A 2 4.27 -7.76 -11.01
N PRO A 3 5.61 -7.72 -10.88
CA PRO A 3 6.38 -8.80 -10.23
C PRO A 3 5.86 -9.19 -8.84
N ALA A 4 5.54 -8.21 -7.99
CA ALA A 4 4.99 -8.45 -6.66
C ALA A 4 3.62 -9.16 -6.71
N VAL A 5 2.74 -8.77 -7.63
CA VAL A 5 1.43 -9.40 -7.82
C VAL A 5 1.58 -10.82 -8.34
N ALA A 6 2.49 -11.04 -9.31
CA ALA A 6 2.76 -12.36 -9.88
C ALA A 6 3.24 -13.35 -8.80
N ARG A 7 4.16 -12.90 -7.92
CA ARG A 7 4.67 -13.70 -6.80
C ARG A 7 3.61 -14.04 -5.77
N LEU A 8 2.77 -13.07 -5.39
CA LEU A 8 1.64 -13.33 -4.49
C LEU A 8 0.67 -14.36 -5.10
N ARG A 9 0.32 -14.21 -6.39
CA ARG A 9 -0.57 -15.15 -7.08
C ARG A 9 0.05 -16.55 -7.15
N ALA A 10 1.34 -16.66 -7.44
CA ALA A 10 2.06 -17.94 -7.45
C ALA A 10 2.11 -18.61 -6.07
N ALA A 11 2.14 -17.81 -5.00
CA ALA A 11 2.06 -18.29 -3.61
C ALA A 11 0.61 -18.61 -3.16
N GLY A 12 -0.38 -18.53 -4.05
CA GLY A 12 -1.78 -18.87 -3.75
C GLY A 12 -2.64 -17.73 -3.22
N ALA A 13 -2.14 -16.48 -3.23
CA ALA A 13 -2.94 -15.34 -2.81
C ALA A 13 -4.05 -15.01 -3.83
N VAL A 14 -5.24 -14.68 -3.31
CA VAL A 14 -6.37 -14.19 -4.11
C VAL A 14 -6.32 -12.66 -4.17
N ILE A 15 -6.20 -12.10 -5.38
CA ILE A 15 -6.16 -10.65 -5.61
C ILE A 15 -7.59 -10.14 -5.80
N ILE A 16 -8.13 -9.47 -4.79
CA ILE A 16 -9.53 -9.06 -4.73
C ILE A 16 -9.84 -7.73 -5.45
N GLY A 17 -8.84 -6.91 -5.75
CA GLY A 17 -9.08 -5.64 -6.43
C GLY A 17 -7.90 -4.67 -6.44
N LYS A 18 -8.19 -3.44 -6.88
CA LYS A 18 -7.27 -2.29 -6.88
C LYS A 18 -7.83 -1.25 -5.91
N THR A 19 -6.99 -0.74 -5.02
CA THR A 19 -7.37 0.28 -4.05
C THR A 19 -7.13 1.68 -4.61
N THR A 20 -7.90 2.66 -4.11
CA THR A 20 -7.69 4.08 -4.43
C THR A 20 -6.29 4.52 -3.97
N THR A 21 -5.64 5.32 -4.80
CA THR A 21 -4.36 5.99 -4.52
C THR A 21 -4.45 7.44 -5.00
N SER A 22 -3.59 8.32 -4.49
CA SER A 22 -3.47 9.69 -5.02
C SER A 22 -3.06 9.66 -6.49
N GLU A 23 -3.55 10.62 -7.28
CA GLU A 23 -3.13 10.78 -8.69
C GLU A 23 -1.58 10.81 -8.79
N TYR A 24 -1.03 9.89 -9.59
CA TYR A 24 0.42 9.62 -9.74
C TYR A 24 1.21 9.33 -8.45
N GLY A 25 0.52 9.05 -7.34
CA GLY A 25 1.16 8.87 -6.04
C GLY A 25 1.73 10.16 -5.43
N TRP A 26 1.30 11.34 -5.91
CA TRP A 26 1.97 12.62 -5.67
C TRP A 26 1.45 13.41 -4.45
N SER A 27 0.63 12.80 -3.61
CA SER A 27 0.04 13.46 -2.43
C SER A 27 0.08 12.57 -1.20
N ALA A 28 0.28 13.19 -0.03
CA ALA A 28 0.16 12.56 1.28
C ALA A 28 -1.31 12.37 1.73
N ALA A 29 -2.27 12.69 0.87
CA ALA A 29 -3.69 12.38 1.05
C ALA A 29 -4.22 11.63 -0.18
N THR A 30 -5.09 10.65 0.04
CA THR A 30 -5.66 9.83 -1.04
C THR A 30 -6.88 10.51 -1.65
N LEU A 31 -6.61 11.37 -2.63
CA LEU A 31 -7.60 12.08 -3.45
C LEU A 31 -7.63 11.43 -4.84
N SER A 32 -8.84 11.17 -5.35
CA SER A 32 -9.05 10.55 -6.66
C SER A 32 -10.09 11.31 -7.47
N ARG A 33 -9.95 11.26 -8.80
CA ARG A 33 -10.97 11.76 -9.74
C ARG A 33 -12.09 10.74 -9.98
N THR A 34 -11.87 9.47 -9.65
CA THR A 34 -12.77 8.35 -9.97
C THR A 34 -13.52 7.81 -8.76
N ALA A 35 -13.17 8.26 -7.55
CA ALA A 35 -13.79 7.86 -6.31
C ALA A 35 -13.70 8.99 -5.28
N PRO A 36 -14.57 9.02 -4.26
CA PRO A 36 -14.42 9.96 -3.15
C PRO A 36 -13.05 9.85 -2.47
N PRO A 37 -12.57 10.93 -1.82
CA PRO A 37 -11.38 10.88 -0.97
C PRO A 37 -11.44 9.71 0.01
N THR A 38 -10.34 8.97 0.16
CA THR A 38 -10.30 7.88 1.14
C THR A 38 -10.21 8.47 2.54
N ALA A 39 -11.27 8.27 3.31
CA ALA A 39 -11.38 8.71 4.69
C ALA A 39 -10.64 7.77 5.66
N ASN A 40 -10.21 8.31 6.79
CA ASN A 40 -9.63 7.53 7.87
C ASN A 40 -10.68 6.55 8.44
N PRO A 41 -10.36 5.25 8.59
CA PRO A 41 -11.32 4.25 9.06
C PRO A 41 -11.78 4.46 10.51
N TYR A 42 -11.00 5.17 11.34
CA TYR A 42 -11.34 5.48 12.73
C TYR A 42 -11.91 6.89 12.92
N ALA A 43 -11.80 7.76 11.92
CA ALA A 43 -12.30 9.13 11.96
C ALA A 43 -12.71 9.58 10.55
N PRO A 44 -13.92 9.26 10.06
CA PRO A 44 -14.32 9.45 8.66
C PRO A 44 -14.28 10.87 8.11
N HIS A 45 -14.12 11.88 8.98
CA HIS A 45 -13.93 13.29 8.60
C HIS A 45 -12.46 13.67 8.35
N LEU A 46 -11.52 12.75 8.58
CA LEU A 46 -10.09 12.92 8.36
C LEU A 46 -9.61 12.08 7.17
N THR A 47 -8.43 12.40 6.65
CA THR A 47 -7.78 11.64 5.57
C THR A 47 -7.22 10.29 6.06
N ALA A 48 -7.29 9.25 5.22
CA ALA A 48 -6.57 7.99 5.43
C ALA A 48 -5.04 8.13 5.29
N GLY A 49 -4.55 9.31 4.90
CA GLY A 49 -3.17 9.51 4.48
C GLY A 49 -2.97 9.08 3.02
N GLY A 50 -1.72 9.05 2.56
CA GLY A 50 -1.45 8.79 1.16
C GLY A 50 0.03 8.64 0.81
N SER A 51 0.33 8.18 -0.39
CA SER A 51 -0.64 7.95 -1.47
C SER A 51 -1.38 6.62 -1.40
N SER A 52 -0.88 5.62 -0.67
CA SER A 52 -1.51 4.28 -0.57
C SER A 52 -2.67 4.22 0.45
N GLY A 53 -3.46 5.28 0.62
CA GLY A 53 -4.48 5.35 1.68
C GLY A 53 -5.64 4.38 1.48
N GLY A 54 -6.07 4.11 0.25
CA GLY A 54 -7.09 3.09 -0.01
C GLY A 54 -6.65 1.69 0.45
N ALA A 55 -5.37 1.36 0.27
CA ALA A 55 -4.77 0.11 0.71
C ALA A 55 -4.74 0.01 2.24
N ALA A 56 -4.29 1.08 2.92
CA ALA A 56 -4.23 1.10 4.38
C ALA A 56 -5.63 1.04 5.01
N ALA A 57 -6.60 1.79 4.47
CA ALA A 57 -7.98 1.76 4.94
C ALA A 57 -8.63 0.38 4.71
N ALA A 58 -8.36 -0.28 3.57
CA ALA A 58 -8.87 -1.62 3.31
C ALA A 58 -8.32 -2.67 4.29
N VAL A 59 -7.02 -2.61 4.61
CA VAL A 59 -6.40 -3.49 5.62
C VAL A 59 -6.97 -3.21 7.01
N ALA A 60 -7.10 -1.94 7.40
CA ALA A 60 -7.62 -1.54 8.69
C ALA A 60 -9.08 -1.98 8.90
N THR A 61 -9.87 -1.97 7.83
CA THR A 61 -11.29 -2.39 7.83
C THR A 61 -11.47 -3.88 7.51
N GLN A 62 -10.39 -4.65 7.42
CA GLN A 62 -10.41 -6.10 7.16
C GLN A 62 -11.05 -6.51 5.83
N LEU A 63 -11.06 -5.63 4.83
CA LEU A 63 -11.44 -6.00 3.47
C LEU A 63 -10.45 -6.98 2.83
N GLY A 64 -9.21 -7.04 3.33
CA GLY A 64 -8.22 -8.04 2.99
C GLY A 64 -7.16 -8.19 4.08
N GLU A 65 -6.43 -9.30 4.08
CA GLU A 65 -5.41 -9.61 5.09
C GLU A 65 -4.13 -8.76 4.93
N GLY A 66 -3.88 -8.27 3.73
CA GLY A 66 -2.78 -7.36 3.45
C GLY A 66 -2.92 -6.71 2.08
N ALA A 67 -2.09 -5.70 1.85
CA ALA A 67 -2.09 -4.96 0.60
C ALA A 67 -0.67 -4.66 0.13
N LEU A 68 -0.53 -4.55 -1.19
CA LEU A 68 0.64 -3.95 -1.81
C LEU A 68 0.51 -2.43 -1.77
N ALA A 69 1.64 -1.75 -1.56
CA ALA A 69 1.70 -0.30 -1.53
C ALA A 69 3.05 0.20 -2.05
N THR A 70 3.13 1.49 -2.37
CA THR A 70 4.36 2.13 -2.86
C THR A 70 4.74 3.30 -1.97
N ASP A 71 6.04 3.57 -1.84
CA ASP A 71 6.57 4.65 -1.00
C ASP A 71 7.72 5.35 -1.72
N GLY A 72 7.50 6.63 -2.07
CA GLY A 72 8.54 7.56 -2.52
C GLY A 72 8.97 8.52 -1.42
N ALA A 73 8.00 9.28 -0.90
CA ALA A 73 8.20 10.27 0.16
C ALA A 73 7.66 9.83 1.53
N GLY A 74 6.92 8.72 1.60
CA GLY A 74 6.16 8.32 2.79
C GLY A 74 4.91 7.50 2.52
N SER A 75 4.66 7.13 1.27
CA SER A 75 3.34 6.66 0.83
C SER A 75 2.90 5.26 1.28
N ILE A 76 3.78 4.50 1.95
CA ILE A 76 3.40 3.34 2.77
C ILE A 76 3.23 3.79 4.23
N ARG A 77 4.20 4.54 4.74
CA ARG A 77 4.35 4.86 6.17
C ARG A 77 3.30 5.85 6.70
N ILE A 78 2.98 6.89 5.92
CA ILE A 78 1.97 7.90 6.27
C ILE A 78 0.59 7.26 6.43
N PRO A 79 0.04 6.55 5.41
CA PRO A 79 -1.28 5.96 5.57
C PRO A 79 -1.29 4.80 6.58
N ALA A 80 -0.16 4.09 6.77
CA ALA A 80 -0.03 3.11 7.84
C ALA A 80 -0.23 3.73 9.23
N ALA A 81 0.47 4.83 9.50
CA ALA A 81 0.36 5.56 10.77
C ALA A 81 -1.05 6.11 11.00
N PHE A 82 -1.69 6.66 9.96
CA PHE A 82 -3.02 7.25 10.10
C PHE A 82 -4.11 6.19 10.27
N CYS A 83 -4.01 5.07 9.55
CA CYS A 83 -5.01 4.00 9.58
C CYS A 83 -4.69 2.90 10.61
N GLY A 84 -3.71 3.08 11.49
CA GLY A 84 -3.41 2.13 12.57
C GLY A 84 -2.97 0.74 12.10
N VAL A 85 -2.24 0.65 10.99
CA VAL A 85 -1.74 -0.62 10.42
C VAL A 85 -0.22 -0.63 10.32
N ALA A 86 0.37 -1.81 10.18
CA ALA A 86 1.80 -1.96 9.93
C ALA A 86 2.11 -1.70 8.45
N GLY A 87 3.11 -0.87 8.18
CA GLY A 87 3.61 -0.59 6.84
C GLY A 87 5.11 -0.85 6.71
N TYR A 88 5.50 -1.67 5.74
CA TYR A 88 6.90 -2.01 5.49
C TYR A 88 7.38 -1.42 4.17
N LYS A 89 8.32 -0.47 4.26
CA LYS A 89 9.08 0.07 3.14
C LYS A 89 10.45 -0.62 3.10
N PRO A 90 10.72 -1.53 2.15
CA PRO A 90 12.02 -2.20 2.10
C PRO A 90 13.14 -1.27 1.63
N SER A 91 14.38 -1.75 1.73
CA SER A 91 15.53 -1.15 1.04
C SER A 91 15.30 -1.11 -0.48
N TYR A 92 15.87 -0.11 -1.15
CA TYR A 92 15.70 0.04 -2.60
C TYR A 92 16.18 -1.21 -3.34
N GLY A 93 15.43 -1.63 -4.36
CA GLY A 93 15.73 -2.81 -5.17
C GLY A 93 15.45 -4.17 -4.51
N ARG A 94 15.06 -4.22 -3.22
CA ARG A 94 14.72 -5.48 -2.56
C ARG A 94 13.49 -6.16 -3.17
N VAL A 95 12.53 -5.36 -3.64
CA VAL A 95 11.35 -5.84 -4.37
C VAL A 95 11.40 -5.19 -5.76
N PRO A 96 11.39 -5.98 -6.85
CA PRO A 96 11.30 -5.46 -8.21
C PRO A 96 10.04 -4.60 -8.38
N TYR A 97 10.24 -3.34 -8.76
CA TYR A 97 9.15 -2.39 -8.98
C TYR A 97 9.21 -1.88 -10.42
N VAL A 98 8.32 -2.39 -11.26
CA VAL A 98 8.21 -2.02 -12.67
C VAL A 98 6.74 -1.97 -13.12
N PRO A 99 6.31 -0.94 -13.87
CA PRO A 99 7.07 0.28 -14.19
C PRO A 99 7.26 1.18 -12.95
N ASN A 100 8.39 1.90 -12.89
CA ASN A 100 8.70 2.82 -11.79
C ASN A 100 8.68 4.27 -12.30
N GLY A 101 7.87 5.12 -11.64
CA GLY A 101 7.68 6.52 -12.03
C GLY A 101 8.66 7.53 -11.41
N VAL A 102 9.46 7.16 -10.40
CA VAL A 102 10.36 8.10 -9.68
C VAL A 102 11.74 7.50 -9.37
N ASP A 103 12.25 6.64 -10.24
CA ASP A 103 13.57 6.01 -10.16
C ASP A 103 13.90 5.50 -8.73
N ARG A 104 15.07 5.83 -8.18
CA ARG A 104 15.55 5.25 -6.92
C ARG A 104 14.75 5.64 -5.67
N LEU A 105 13.81 6.57 -5.79
CA LEU A 105 12.95 6.97 -4.69
C LEU A 105 11.79 6.01 -4.47
N ALA A 106 11.33 5.30 -5.50
CA ALA A 106 10.14 4.47 -5.36
C ALA A 106 10.46 3.09 -4.81
N HIS A 107 9.74 2.69 -3.77
CA HIS A 107 9.81 1.36 -3.20
C HIS A 107 8.46 0.67 -3.30
N GLN A 108 8.46 -0.59 -3.76
CA GLN A 108 7.33 -1.49 -3.60
C GLN A 108 7.41 -2.13 -2.20
N GLY A 109 6.32 -2.11 -1.45
CA GLY A 109 6.26 -2.70 -0.10
C GLY A 109 4.87 -3.18 0.26
N THR A 110 4.63 -3.34 1.56
CA THR A 110 3.43 -4.03 2.08
C THR A 110 2.76 -3.25 3.21
N LEU A 111 1.46 -3.47 3.34
CA LEU A 111 0.62 -3.05 4.46
C LEU A 111 -0.10 -4.28 5.03
N ALA A 112 -0.14 -4.43 6.35
CA ALA A 112 -0.88 -5.49 7.04
C ALA A 112 -1.27 -5.04 8.46
N ARG A 113 -2.15 -5.78 9.15
CA ARG A 113 -2.56 -5.41 10.53
C ARG A 113 -1.46 -5.59 11.56
N THR A 114 -0.50 -6.48 11.31
CA THR A 114 0.64 -6.74 12.20
C THR A 114 1.96 -6.65 11.44
N VAL A 115 3.05 -6.41 12.18
CA VAL A 115 4.41 -6.41 11.62
C VAL A 115 4.77 -7.79 11.06
N THR A 116 4.35 -8.87 11.73
CA THR A 116 4.58 -10.25 11.29
C THR A 116 3.94 -10.50 9.92
N ASP A 117 2.69 -10.09 9.74
CA ASP A 117 1.99 -10.29 8.46
C ASP A 117 2.60 -9.42 7.36
N ALA A 118 2.97 -8.18 7.67
CA ALA A 118 3.64 -7.30 6.70
C ALA A 118 4.99 -7.89 6.24
N ALA A 119 5.75 -8.49 7.17
CA ALA A 119 7.01 -9.17 6.89
C ALA A 119 6.81 -10.46 6.08
N ALA A 120 5.77 -11.26 6.38
CA ALA A 120 5.44 -12.46 5.63
C ALA A 120 5.11 -12.13 4.17
N LEU A 121 4.29 -11.10 3.94
CA LEU A 121 4.00 -10.61 2.58
C LEU A 121 5.26 -10.09 1.89
N ALA A 122 6.10 -9.34 2.60
CA ALA A 122 7.35 -8.81 2.08
C ALA A 122 8.32 -9.92 1.64
N ALA A 123 8.37 -11.03 2.39
CA ALA A 123 9.18 -12.19 2.05
C ALA A 123 8.73 -12.86 0.75
N VAL A 124 7.41 -12.92 0.49
CA VAL A 124 6.86 -13.50 -0.76
C VAL A 124 7.16 -12.62 -1.97
N ILE A 125 7.10 -11.29 -1.82
CA ILE A 125 7.23 -10.38 -2.98
C ILE A 125 8.67 -10.00 -3.32
N ALA A 126 9.63 -10.26 -2.44
CA ALA A 126 11.06 -10.00 -2.67
C ALA A 126 11.60 -10.79 -3.87
#